data_AF-A0A948D0A5-F1
#
_entry.id   AF-A0A948D0A5-F1
#
_cell.length_a   1.000
_cell.length_b   1.000
_cell.length_c   1.000
_cell.angle_alpha   90.00
_cell.angle_beta   90.00
_cell.angle_gamma   90.00
#
_symmetry.space_group_name_H-M   'P 1'
#
loop_
_entity.id
_entity.type
_entity.pdbx_description
1 polymer ?
#
loop_
_entity_poly.entity_id
_entity_poly.type
_entity_poly.pdbx_seq_one_letter_code
_entity_poly.pdbx_strand_id
1 'polypeptide(L)'
;MEGTITPTTISNQGSRAGSLGPQIDKVLQSQSSKDALRLISKFTSEPITPESGEELLAKKQRLRVVALSLLPSSELIDLFRGKLDPVFEYDVLDRLRLRLVSLPAGVQDELKREILHAIESNSNELVSGAIKTPAQWISDFRQANQPLEVYMQYSDKVKALPLGERLRIERLLQIIRLSSVSSELPEGMEDEMLVKDEAGQFRVLKAGELVNAGAEPEQKTPIASAPTPVFPRQSIRSTPAPVSAPLPVQTPTQKPETRKVLAPPPPAISKPTAEFYFDTDDEKEIGRHKTRLANLETTPDIDLDEIVNKLVRDFHIKLDDEIIEARFSSIIKSRLRDVRDLIETRQMLIRPVDVGGIGLSERVILPLMSQVEEELLRIHQVKPEPKPPKPAPTPETKKEITPPPPVKKVSVPPPAPPPVNLTVKPVVPPKKVEVKPEPKPEPKVISVEPKHKSPPPPSIKPVRVPKRPLDKTVIPVISRPVGDRRPTISDIKRPIKTIGPTEELAELSVEDYRRLGKTAEEANEKIIEKLDLMEEDSYLLRASGIKAWKKCAVNKLYLEIGRQSMEQDKPVLDIVRKRQELGQPYLSQSEFSAIADLNKKISF
;
A
#
# COMPACT_ATOMS: atom_id res chain seq x y z
N MET A 1 -0.41 9.13 97.47
CA MET A 1 -1.06 9.75 96.29
C MET A 1 -0.50 9.03 95.08
N GLU A 2 -1.09 7.88 94.76
CA GLU A 2 -0.78 7.08 93.57
C GLU A 2 -1.87 7.39 92.54
N GLY A 3 -1.47 7.93 91.39
CA GLY A 3 -2.36 8.31 90.30
C GLY A 3 -2.14 7.39 89.10
N THR A 4 -3.06 6.46 88.94
CA THR A 4 -3.17 5.52 87.81
C THR A 4 -3.42 6.28 86.51
N ILE A 5 -2.54 6.11 85.51
CA ILE A 5 -2.76 6.62 84.14
C ILE A 5 -3.04 5.42 83.25
N THR A 6 -4.27 5.34 82.74
CA THR A 6 -4.72 4.36 81.74
C THR A 6 -4.22 4.74 80.34
N PRO A 7 -3.91 3.77 79.45
CA PRO A 7 -3.53 4.06 78.08
C PRO A 7 -4.76 4.39 77.21
N THR A 8 -4.76 5.59 76.62
CA THR A 8 -5.73 6.03 75.61
C THR A 8 -5.55 5.21 74.33
N THR A 9 -6.60 4.50 73.95
CA THR A 9 -6.74 3.80 72.67
C THR A 9 -6.83 4.83 71.53
N ILE A 10 -5.78 4.98 70.74
CA ILE A 10 -5.84 5.69 69.46
C ILE A 10 -6.40 4.69 68.44
N SER A 11 -7.70 4.81 68.16
CA SER A 11 -8.40 4.09 67.10
C SER A 11 -7.87 4.55 65.74
N ASN A 12 -6.95 3.78 65.16
CA ASN A 12 -6.47 3.95 63.81
C ASN A 12 -7.55 3.46 62.82
N GLN A 13 -8.51 4.33 62.46
CA GLN A 13 -9.38 4.09 61.31
C GLN A 13 -8.59 4.33 60.02
N GLY A 14 -7.74 3.35 59.68
CA GLY A 14 -7.16 3.23 58.35
C GLY A 14 -8.28 3.05 57.34
N SER A 15 -8.46 4.06 56.48
CA SER A 15 -9.41 4.06 55.37
C SER A 15 -9.19 2.82 54.50
N ARG A 16 -10.10 1.84 54.58
CA ARG A 16 -10.16 0.66 53.71
C ARG A 16 -10.57 1.13 52.31
N ALA A 17 -9.66 1.76 51.57
CA ALA A 17 -9.79 1.88 50.13
C ALA A 17 -9.65 0.47 49.54
N GLY A 18 -10.78 -0.21 49.36
CA GLY A 18 -10.82 -1.52 48.73
C GLY A 18 -10.17 -1.44 47.35
N SER A 19 -9.26 -2.37 47.06
CA SER A 19 -8.57 -2.45 45.75
C SER A 19 -9.60 -2.40 44.62
N LEU A 20 -9.38 -1.49 43.66
CA LEU A 20 -10.26 -1.26 42.51
C LEU A 20 -10.17 -2.40 41.47
N GLY A 21 -9.06 -3.15 41.45
CA GLY A 21 -8.84 -4.26 40.52
C GLY A 21 -9.97 -5.31 40.54
N PRO A 22 -10.30 -5.90 41.71
CA PRO A 22 -11.40 -6.86 41.83
C PRO A 22 -12.77 -6.33 41.39
N GLN A 23 -13.02 -5.02 41.50
CA GLN A 23 -14.28 -4.43 41.04
C GLN A 23 -14.32 -4.36 39.50
N ILE A 24 -13.19 -4.04 38.86
CA ILE A 24 -13.07 -4.05 37.40
C ILE A 24 -13.25 -5.46 36.87
N ASP A 25 -12.56 -6.45 37.46
CA ASP A 25 -12.64 -7.84 37.02
C ASP A 25 -14.06 -8.40 37.15
N LYS A 26 -14.78 -8.03 38.22
CA LYS A 26 -16.19 -8.42 38.42
C LYS A 26 -17.11 -7.83 37.34
N VAL A 27 -16.87 -6.59 36.91
CA VAL A 27 -17.68 -5.93 35.86
C VAL A 27 -17.34 -6.47 34.48
N LEU A 28 -16.07 -6.76 34.20
CA LEU A 28 -15.65 -7.41 32.96
C LEU A 28 -16.28 -8.81 32.84
N GLN A 29 -16.40 -9.54 33.96
CA GLN A 29 -17.07 -10.84 33.99
C GLN A 29 -18.60 -10.75 33.90
N SER A 30 -19.23 -9.73 34.48
CA SER A 30 -20.70 -9.62 34.49
C SER A 30 -21.29 -9.12 33.18
N GLN A 31 -20.48 -8.47 32.32
CA GLN A 31 -20.94 -7.79 31.10
C GLN A 31 -22.13 -6.82 31.35
N SER A 32 -22.22 -6.26 32.56
CA SER A 32 -23.27 -5.31 32.93
C SER A 32 -22.86 -3.90 32.51
N SER A 33 -23.53 -3.35 31.49
CA SER A 33 -23.30 -1.98 31.00
C SER A 33 -23.46 -0.93 32.11
N LYS A 34 -24.47 -1.09 32.96
CA LYS A 34 -24.77 -0.20 34.09
C LYS A 34 -23.67 -0.21 35.14
N ASP A 35 -23.08 -1.37 35.44
CA ASP A 35 -21.97 -1.46 36.39
C ASP A 35 -20.66 -0.94 35.77
N ALA A 36 -20.46 -1.14 34.46
CA ALA A 36 -19.33 -0.58 33.72
C ALA A 36 -19.37 0.93 33.71
N LEU A 37 -20.53 1.55 33.44
CA LEU A 37 -20.71 2.99 33.49
C LEU A 37 -20.51 3.56 34.91
N ARG A 38 -21.05 2.90 35.93
CA ARG A 38 -20.85 3.32 37.33
C ARG A 38 -19.38 3.30 37.72
N LEU A 39 -18.65 2.25 37.33
CA LEU A 39 -17.20 2.19 37.55
C LEU A 39 -16.49 3.30 36.76
N ILE A 40 -16.79 3.50 35.48
CA ILE A 40 -16.16 4.52 34.63
C ILE A 40 -16.36 5.93 35.20
N SER A 41 -17.59 6.26 35.62
CA SER A 41 -17.91 7.55 36.25
C SER A 41 -17.10 7.77 37.53
N LYS A 42 -17.00 6.74 38.37
CA LYS A 42 -16.17 6.77 39.59
C LYS A 42 -14.67 6.94 39.26
N PHE A 43 -14.19 6.31 38.18
CA PHE A 43 -12.79 6.42 37.74
C PHE A 43 -12.41 7.77 37.15
N THR A 44 -13.35 8.51 36.58
CA THR A 44 -13.09 9.86 36.05
C THR A 44 -12.92 10.90 37.15
N SER A 45 -13.35 10.63 38.39
CA SER A 45 -13.24 11.55 39.52
C SER A 45 -12.04 11.32 40.45
N GLU A 46 -11.40 10.15 40.42
CA GLU A 46 -10.31 9.81 41.36
C GLU A 46 -8.91 10.03 40.75
N PRO A 47 -8.01 10.78 41.43
CA PRO A 47 -6.63 10.99 40.97
C PRO A 47 -5.82 9.68 41.05
N ILE A 48 -5.03 9.41 40.01
CA ILE A 48 -4.22 8.18 39.90
C ILE A 48 -2.95 8.32 40.76
N THR A 49 -2.71 7.39 41.68
CA THR A 49 -1.44 7.31 42.42
C THR A 49 -0.37 6.56 41.60
N PRO A 50 0.92 6.96 41.69
CA PRO A 50 1.96 6.52 40.76
C PRO A 50 2.34 5.02 40.86
N GLU A 51 2.14 4.37 42.00
CA GLU A 51 2.67 3.02 42.26
C GLU A 51 1.85 1.85 41.65
N SER A 52 0.69 2.13 41.04
CA SER A 52 -0.13 1.11 40.35
C SER A 52 -0.51 1.48 38.90
N GLY A 53 0.20 2.48 38.34
CA GLY A 53 -0.24 3.24 37.16
C GLY A 53 -0.55 2.40 35.93
N GLU A 54 0.36 1.53 35.50
CA GLU A 54 0.22 0.83 34.21
C GLU A 54 -0.84 -0.27 34.22
N GLU A 55 -0.87 -1.13 35.26
CA GLU A 55 -1.87 -2.20 35.34
C GLU A 55 -3.27 -1.63 35.55
N LEU A 56 -3.41 -0.60 36.39
CA LEU A 56 -4.69 0.07 36.61
C LEU A 56 -5.15 0.82 35.36
N LEU A 57 -4.23 1.46 34.63
CA LEU A 57 -4.53 2.11 33.35
C LEU A 57 -4.99 1.09 32.31
N ALA A 58 -4.31 -0.05 32.18
CA ALA A 58 -4.71 -1.14 31.28
C ALA A 58 -6.09 -1.73 31.67
N LYS A 59 -6.38 -1.88 32.96
CA LYS A 59 -7.70 -2.33 33.45
C LYS A 59 -8.79 -1.27 33.20
N LYS A 60 -8.50 0.01 33.40
CA LYS A 60 -9.41 1.12 33.04
C LYS A 60 -9.70 1.13 31.54
N GLN A 61 -8.67 0.90 30.70
CA GLN A 61 -8.82 0.81 29.25
C GLN A 61 -9.71 -0.36 28.84
N ARG A 62 -9.47 -1.56 29.38
CA ARG A 62 -10.32 -2.75 29.13
C ARG A 62 -11.77 -2.52 29.54
N LEU A 63 -11.99 -1.86 30.67
CA LEU A 63 -13.33 -1.55 31.15
C LEU A 63 -14.05 -0.54 30.24
N ARG A 64 -13.38 0.54 29.82
CA ARG A 64 -13.93 1.53 28.86
C ARG A 64 -14.30 0.87 27.54
N VAL A 65 -13.42 -0.01 27.07
CA VAL A 65 -13.59 -0.84 25.87
C VAL A 65 -14.84 -1.74 25.96
N VAL A 66 -15.01 -2.47 27.05
CA VAL A 66 -16.15 -3.37 27.25
C VAL A 66 -17.45 -2.59 27.45
N ALA A 67 -17.39 -1.46 28.13
CA ALA A 67 -18.55 -0.60 28.31
C ALA A 67 -19.13 -0.16 26.97
N LEU A 68 -18.32 0.39 26.06
CA LEU A 68 -18.77 0.89 24.75
C LEU A 68 -19.47 -0.16 23.89
N SER A 69 -19.02 -1.41 23.92
CA SER A 69 -19.71 -2.50 23.20
C SER A 69 -21.05 -2.89 23.81
N LEU A 70 -21.26 -2.60 25.09
CA LEU A 70 -22.45 -2.95 25.86
C LEU A 70 -23.41 -1.78 26.08
N LEU A 71 -23.02 -0.55 25.69
CA LEU A 71 -23.87 0.62 25.87
C LEU A 71 -25.11 0.52 24.95
N PRO A 72 -26.32 0.70 25.49
CA PRO A 72 -27.48 1.01 24.68
C PRO A 72 -27.25 2.33 23.94
N SER A 73 -27.88 2.50 22.78
CA SER A 73 -27.70 3.67 21.91
C SER A 73 -27.89 5.00 22.66
N SER A 74 -28.84 5.07 23.60
CA SER A 74 -29.09 6.25 24.43
C SER A 74 -27.89 6.65 25.31
N GLU A 75 -27.24 5.67 25.95
CA GLU A 75 -26.08 5.91 26.82
C GLU A 75 -24.82 6.26 26.00
N LEU A 76 -24.71 5.71 24.79
CA LEU A 76 -23.67 6.09 23.84
C LEU A 76 -23.80 7.58 23.45
N ILE A 77 -25.03 8.06 23.19
CA ILE A 77 -25.29 9.46 22.85
C ILE A 77 -24.94 10.39 24.03
N ASP A 78 -25.27 9.99 25.25
CA ASP A 78 -24.95 10.78 26.44
C ASP A 78 -23.42 10.93 26.63
N LEU A 79 -22.62 9.96 26.19
CA LEU A 79 -21.16 10.08 26.15
C LEU A 79 -20.70 11.22 25.24
N PHE A 80 -21.36 11.40 24.09
CA PHE A 80 -21.08 12.49 23.15
C PHE A 80 -21.65 13.85 23.59
N ARG A 81 -22.69 13.87 24.43
CA ARG A 81 -23.21 15.10 25.06
C ARG A 81 -22.33 15.59 26.22
N GLY A 82 -21.63 14.67 26.89
CA GLY A 82 -20.80 14.95 28.06
C GLY A 82 -19.40 15.48 27.73
N LYS A 83 -18.43 15.22 28.61
CA LYS A 83 -17.02 15.50 28.31
C LYS A 83 -16.54 14.52 27.24
N LEU A 84 -16.03 15.03 26.13
CA LEU A 84 -15.56 14.21 25.02
C LEU A 84 -14.19 13.56 25.25
N ASP A 85 -13.47 13.93 26.32
CA ASP A 85 -12.16 13.32 26.64
C ASP A 85 -12.13 11.78 26.59
N PRO A 86 -13.12 11.04 27.14
CA PRO A 86 -13.14 9.58 27.09
C PRO A 86 -13.38 9.04 25.67
N VAL A 87 -14.01 9.82 24.80
CA VAL A 87 -14.30 9.46 23.40
C VAL A 87 -13.01 9.48 22.57
N PHE A 88 -12.05 10.34 22.94
CA PHE A 88 -10.79 10.46 22.21
C PHE A 88 -9.69 9.54 22.72
N GLU A 89 -9.96 8.65 23.67
CA GLU A 89 -9.04 7.58 24.02
C GLU A 89 -9.17 6.39 23.04
N TYR A 90 -8.18 5.50 23.01
CA TYR A 90 -8.01 4.49 21.95
C TYR A 90 -9.18 3.49 21.84
N ASP A 91 -9.39 2.98 20.61
CA ASP A 91 -10.40 2.00 20.15
C ASP A 91 -11.88 2.45 20.11
N VAL A 92 -12.21 3.68 20.50
CA VAL A 92 -13.62 4.16 20.45
C VAL A 92 -14.14 4.21 19.02
N LEU A 93 -13.33 4.72 18.07
CA LEU A 93 -13.73 4.85 16.66
C LEU A 93 -13.99 3.49 16.01
N ASP A 94 -13.10 2.52 16.19
CA ASP A 94 -13.23 1.19 15.57
C ASP A 94 -14.39 0.42 16.18
N ARG A 95 -14.67 0.58 17.48
CA ARG A 95 -15.84 -0.01 18.11
C ARG A 95 -17.13 0.67 17.69
N LEU A 96 -17.11 2.00 17.53
CA LEU A 96 -18.25 2.73 16.97
C LEU A 96 -18.54 2.24 15.55
N ARG A 97 -17.51 2.05 14.71
CA ARG A 97 -17.63 1.43 13.39
C ARG A 97 -18.26 0.04 13.46
N LEU A 98 -17.70 -0.85 14.27
CA LEU A 98 -18.22 -2.21 14.45
C LEU A 98 -19.68 -2.21 14.93
N ARG A 99 -20.03 -1.30 15.85
CA ARG A 99 -21.38 -1.16 16.37
C ARG A 99 -22.34 -0.65 15.30
N LEU A 100 -21.97 0.39 14.55
CA LEU A 100 -22.78 0.93 13.47
C LEU A 100 -23.03 -0.13 12.38
N VAL A 101 -22.02 -0.91 12.01
CA VAL A 101 -22.15 -2.02 11.04
C VAL A 101 -23.06 -3.14 11.56
N SER A 102 -23.14 -3.34 12.87
CA SER A 102 -24.01 -4.37 13.47
C SER A 102 -25.49 -3.99 13.54
N LEU A 103 -25.84 -2.71 13.32
CA LEU A 103 -27.20 -2.21 13.42
C LEU A 103 -27.92 -2.26 12.05
N PRO A 104 -29.25 -2.43 12.02
CA PRO A 104 -30.03 -2.24 10.79
C PRO A 104 -29.86 -0.81 10.25
N ALA A 105 -29.82 -0.65 8.93
CA ALA A 105 -29.59 0.64 8.23
C ALA A 105 -30.38 1.83 8.81
N GLY A 106 -31.70 1.69 9.02
CA GLY A 106 -32.52 2.77 9.58
C GLY A 106 -32.14 3.16 11.01
N VAL A 107 -31.79 2.18 11.86
CA VAL A 107 -31.33 2.43 13.24
C VAL A 107 -29.90 2.99 13.24
N GLN A 108 -29.07 2.56 12.29
CA GLN A 108 -27.71 3.05 12.11
C GLN A 108 -27.72 4.56 11.77
N ASP A 109 -28.56 4.98 10.82
CA ASP A 109 -28.63 6.38 10.40
C ASP A 109 -29.27 7.28 11.46
N GLU A 110 -30.26 6.77 12.19
CA GLU A 110 -30.81 7.47 13.37
C GLU A 110 -29.72 7.70 14.42
N LEU A 111 -28.96 6.65 14.77
CA LEU A 111 -27.86 6.76 15.73
C LEU A 111 -26.76 7.70 15.26
N LYS A 112 -26.35 7.64 13.98
CA LYS A 112 -25.37 8.57 13.39
C LYS A 112 -25.83 10.01 13.52
N ARG A 113 -27.11 10.29 13.22
CA ARG A 113 -27.71 11.62 13.32
C ARG A 113 -27.73 12.11 14.77
N GLU A 114 -28.08 11.24 15.71
CA GLU A 114 -28.09 11.58 17.14
C GLU A 114 -26.68 11.84 17.68
N ILE A 115 -25.67 11.08 17.24
CA ILE A 115 -24.26 11.31 17.57
C ILE A 115 -23.79 12.67 17.01
N LEU A 116 -24.08 12.97 15.74
CA LEU A 116 -23.74 14.26 15.14
C LEU A 116 -24.39 15.42 15.89
N HIS A 117 -25.70 15.32 16.17
CA HIS A 117 -26.42 16.33 16.93
C HIS A 117 -25.85 16.50 18.35
N ALA A 118 -25.48 15.40 19.02
CA ALA A 118 -24.86 15.45 20.33
C ALA A 118 -23.49 16.15 20.31
N ILE A 119 -22.66 15.88 19.30
CA ILE A 119 -21.37 16.54 19.12
C ILE A 119 -21.55 18.04 18.80
N GLU A 120 -22.45 18.39 17.88
CA GLU A 120 -22.70 19.78 17.49
C GLU A 120 -23.31 20.60 18.63
N SER A 121 -24.14 19.98 19.47
CA SER A 121 -24.73 20.62 20.66
C SER A 121 -23.77 20.68 21.85
N ASN A 122 -22.61 20.04 21.76
CA ASN A 122 -21.65 20.00 22.86
C ASN A 122 -20.92 21.35 22.98
N SER A 123 -21.19 22.07 24.06
CA SER A 123 -20.58 23.37 24.35
C SER A 123 -19.25 23.27 25.11
N ASN A 124 -18.80 22.06 25.47
CA ASN A 124 -17.56 21.89 26.22
C ASN A 124 -16.35 22.19 25.33
N GLU A 125 -15.36 22.88 25.89
CA GLU A 125 -14.09 23.12 25.23
C GLU A 125 -13.35 21.79 25.01
N LEU A 126 -12.94 21.55 23.76
CA LEU A 126 -12.30 20.30 23.35
C LEU A 126 -10.80 20.26 23.68
N VAL A 127 -10.20 21.45 23.73
CA VAL A 127 -8.77 21.71 23.61
C VAL A 127 -8.44 22.77 24.65
N SER A 128 -7.50 22.45 25.54
CA SER A 128 -7.16 23.32 26.67
C SER A 128 -6.51 24.60 26.17
N GLY A 129 -7.23 25.71 26.27
CA GLY A 129 -6.74 27.02 25.82
C GLY A 129 -7.08 27.40 24.37
N ALA A 130 -7.80 26.54 23.63
CA ALA A 130 -8.43 26.96 22.38
C ALA A 130 -9.89 27.33 22.62
N ILE A 131 -10.28 28.52 22.14
CA ILE A 131 -11.63 29.10 22.29
C ILE A 131 -12.69 28.33 21.45
N LYS A 132 -12.29 27.23 20.79
CA LYS A 132 -13.15 26.54 19.82
C LYS A 132 -13.90 25.35 20.43
N THR A 133 -15.22 25.44 20.36
CA THR A 133 -16.13 24.31 20.62
C THR A 133 -16.06 23.27 19.49
N PRO A 134 -16.51 22.02 19.72
CA PRO A 134 -16.64 21.00 18.68
C PRO A 134 -17.38 21.51 17.44
N ALA A 135 -18.47 22.24 17.62
CA ALA A 135 -19.23 22.86 16.54
C ALA A 135 -18.40 23.83 15.68
N GLN A 136 -17.51 24.61 16.30
CA GLN A 136 -16.64 25.53 15.57
C GLN A 136 -15.57 24.78 14.76
N TRP A 137 -15.04 23.67 15.28
CA TRP A 137 -14.12 22.80 14.52
C TRP A 137 -14.82 22.13 13.34
N ILE A 138 -16.05 21.64 13.54
CA ILE A 138 -16.89 21.08 12.48
C ILE A 138 -17.12 22.10 11.37
N SER A 139 -17.53 23.32 11.74
CA SER A 139 -17.79 24.40 10.79
C SER A 139 -16.53 24.78 10.01
N ASP A 140 -15.39 24.88 10.70
CA ASP A 140 -14.09 25.17 10.08
C ASP A 140 -13.67 24.10 9.08
N PHE A 141 -13.84 22.82 9.44
CA PHE A 141 -13.55 21.68 8.57
C PHE A 141 -14.48 21.64 7.34
N ARG A 142 -15.79 21.81 7.54
CA ARG A 142 -16.77 21.85 6.43
C ARG A 142 -16.50 23.02 5.48
N GLN A 143 -16.13 24.19 6.00
CA GLN A 143 -15.77 25.35 5.17
C GLN A 143 -14.49 25.17 4.37
N ALA A 144 -13.53 24.39 4.87
CA ALA A 144 -12.29 24.11 4.15
C ALA A 144 -12.53 23.27 2.88
N ASN A 145 -13.59 22.43 2.88
CA ASN A 145 -13.97 21.57 1.75
C ASN A 145 -12.78 20.75 1.20
N GLN A 146 -12.00 20.16 2.11
CA GLN A 146 -10.80 19.38 1.80
C GLN A 146 -10.88 18.00 2.47
N PRO A 147 -10.18 16.98 1.93
CA PRO A 147 -10.01 15.71 2.62
C PRO A 147 -9.44 15.92 4.02
N LEU A 148 -9.83 15.05 4.97
CA LEU A 148 -9.42 15.16 6.36
C LEU A 148 -7.90 15.24 6.52
N GLU A 149 -7.18 14.41 5.77
CA GLU A 149 -5.72 14.30 5.79
C GLU A 149 -5.07 15.64 5.39
N VAL A 150 -5.61 16.27 4.35
CA VAL A 150 -5.18 17.59 3.85
C VAL A 150 -5.50 18.67 4.87
N TYR A 151 -6.71 18.69 5.43
CA TYR A 151 -7.09 19.67 6.45
C TYR A 151 -6.17 19.58 7.68
N MET A 152 -5.90 18.36 8.16
CA MET A 152 -5.01 18.12 9.31
C MET A 152 -3.55 18.51 9.03
N GLN A 153 -3.10 18.43 7.78
CA GLN A 153 -1.73 18.78 7.39
C GLN A 153 -1.55 20.27 7.12
N TYR A 154 -2.54 20.95 6.55
CA TYR A 154 -2.37 22.31 6.02
C TYR A 154 -3.04 23.41 6.84
N SER A 155 -4.06 23.11 7.65
CA SER A 155 -4.76 24.12 8.45
C SER A 155 -3.84 24.75 9.51
N ASP A 156 -3.62 26.06 9.42
CA ASP A 156 -2.80 26.81 10.39
C ASP A 156 -3.35 26.70 11.82
N LYS A 157 -4.68 26.62 11.94
CA LYS A 157 -5.39 26.43 13.21
C LYS A 157 -5.04 25.08 13.84
N VAL A 158 -4.92 24.02 13.04
CA VAL A 158 -4.56 22.67 13.53
C VAL A 158 -3.06 22.59 13.83
N LYS A 159 -2.21 23.21 13.00
CA LYS A 159 -0.75 23.24 13.21
C LYS A 159 -0.33 23.97 14.47
N ALA A 160 -1.09 24.98 14.89
CA ALA A 160 -0.82 25.74 16.10
C ALA A 160 -1.04 24.92 17.39
N LEU A 161 -1.68 23.75 17.31
CA LEU A 161 -2.03 22.94 18.47
C LEU A 161 -0.92 21.94 18.84
N PRO A 162 -0.75 21.63 20.13
CA PRO A 162 0.08 20.52 20.57
C PRO A 162 -0.42 19.18 20.01
N LEU A 163 0.50 18.23 19.83
CA LEU A 163 0.24 16.94 19.20
C LEU A 163 -0.96 16.19 19.81
N GLY A 164 -1.09 16.21 21.14
CA GLY A 164 -2.20 15.54 21.83
C GLY A 164 -3.58 16.12 21.48
N GLU A 165 -3.67 17.44 21.29
CA GLU A 165 -4.92 18.12 20.92
C GLU A 165 -5.22 17.98 19.43
N ARG A 166 -4.18 17.97 18.59
CA ARG A 166 -4.31 17.63 17.17
C ARG A 166 -4.92 16.25 16.98
N LEU A 167 -4.45 15.24 17.72
CA LEU A 167 -5.00 13.88 17.67
C LEU A 167 -6.46 13.81 18.13
N ARG A 168 -6.86 14.62 19.11
CA ARG A 168 -8.27 14.71 19.55
C ARG A 168 -9.17 15.27 18.46
N ILE A 169 -8.74 16.34 17.78
CA ILE A 169 -9.47 16.93 16.66
C ILE A 169 -9.53 15.94 15.50
N GLU A 170 -8.44 15.25 15.18
CA GLU A 170 -8.43 14.22 14.14
C GLU A 170 -9.50 13.16 14.40
N ARG A 171 -9.55 12.63 15.63
CA ARG A 171 -10.54 11.63 16.05
C ARG A 171 -11.96 12.18 16.00
N LEU A 172 -12.18 13.41 16.46
CA LEU A 172 -13.47 14.08 16.37
C LEU A 172 -13.95 14.12 14.91
N LEU A 173 -13.09 14.60 14.00
CA LEU A 173 -13.41 14.72 12.58
C LEU A 173 -13.59 13.35 11.90
N GLN A 174 -12.86 12.32 12.32
CA GLN A 174 -13.09 10.93 11.89
C GLN A 174 -14.48 10.42 12.31
N ILE A 175 -14.91 10.71 13.55
CA ILE A 175 -16.26 10.34 14.03
C ILE A 175 -17.34 11.08 13.25
N ILE A 176 -17.12 12.37 12.95
CA ILE A 176 -18.04 13.17 12.13
C ILE A 176 -18.14 12.57 10.73
N ARG A 177 -17.00 12.29 10.08
CA ARG A 177 -16.97 11.65 8.76
C ARG A 177 -17.73 10.33 8.78
N LEU A 178 -17.45 9.45 9.74
CA LEU A 178 -18.15 8.17 9.91
C LEU A 178 -19.67 8.33 10.08
N SER A 179 -20.09 9.41 10.74
CA SER A 179 -21.50 9.67 11.03
C SER A 179 -22.22 10.44 9.92
N SER A 180 -21.49 11.12 9.03
CA SER A 180 -22.05 11.80 7.86
C SER A 180 -22.31 10.86 6.68
N VAL A 181 -21.66 9.70 6.66
CA VAL A 181 -21.82 8.64 5.67
C VAL A 181 -23.20 7.99 5.79
N SER A 182 -23.95 7.88 4.70
CA SER A 182 -25.26 7.19 4.69
C SER A 182 -25.07 5.67 4.83
N SER A 183 -25.89 4.99 5.62
CA SER A 183 -25.84 3.51 5.73
C SER A 183 -26.15 2.78 4.43
N GLU A 184 -26.84 3.44 3.49
CA GLU A 184 -27.22 2.87 2.20
C GLU A 184 -26.07 2.85 1.18
N LEU A 185 -24.95 3.51 1.49
CA LEU A 185 -23.82 3.63 0.58
C LEU A 185 -22.61 2.83 1.07
N PRO A 186 -21.92 2.08 0.19
CA PRO A 186 -20.65 1.46 0.53
C PRO A 186 -19.59 2.55 0.77
N GLU A 187 -18.82 2.38 1.86
CA GLU A 187 -17.78 3.31 2.32
C GLU A 187 -16.87 3.74 1.15
N GLY A 188 -16.86 5.05 0.86
CA GLY A 188 -16.05 5.63 -0.21
C GLY A 188 -16.77 5.93 -1.55
N MET A 189 -18.07 5.67 -1.69
CA MET A 189 -18.88 6.10 -2.85
C MET A 189 -19.64 7.42 -2.65
N GLU A 190 -19.16 8.28 -1.74
CA GLU A 190 -20.01 9.25 -1.04
C GLU A 190 -19.71 10.70 -1.38
N ASP A 191 -18.58 10.93 -2.07
CA ASP A 191 -18.14 12.27 -2.38
C ASP A 191 -18.94 12.86 -3.54
N GLU A 192 -19.41 12.06 -4.51
CA GLU A 192 -20.30 12.50 -5.59
C GLU A 192 -21.16 11.35 -6.11
N MET A 193 -22.48 11.40 -5.90
CA MET A 193 -23.40 10.44 -6.51
C MET A 193 -24.53 11.13 -7.27
N LEU A 194 -24.81 10.65 -8.48
CA LEU A 194 -25.94 11.07 -9.29
C LEU A 194 -27.24 10.42 -8.78
N VAL A 195 -28.04 11.19 -8.04
CA VAL A 195 -29.36 10.81 -7.53
C VAL A 195 -30.44 11.42 -8.42
N LYS A 196 -31.50 10.65 -8.68
CA LYS A 196 -32.67 11.16 -9.41
C LYS A 196 -33.70 11.66 -8.39
N ASP A 197 -34.06 12.94 -8.44
CA ASP A 197 -35.06 13.52 -7.53
C ASP A 197 -36.50 13.05 -7.87
N GLU A 198 -37.48 13.42 -7.03
CA GLU A 198 -38.90 13.07 -7.24
C GLU A 198 -39.46 13.60 -8.58
N ALA A 199 -38.85 14.63 -9.15
CA ALA A 199 -39.18 15.17 -10.47
C ALA A 199 -38.47 14.44 -11.61
N GLY A 200 -37.68 13.40 -11.32
CA GLY A 200 -36.92 12.64 -12.30
C GLY A 200 -35.66 13.36 -12.80
N GLN A 201 -35.21 14.44 -12.16
CA GLN A 201 -34.00 15.16 -12.54
C GLN A 201 -32.78 14.60 -11.82
N PHE A 202 -31.67 14.52 -12.55
CA PHE A 202 -30.39 14.06 -12.04
C PHE A 202 -29.72 15.19 -11.24
N ARG A 203 -29.47 14.96 -9.95
CA ARG A 203 -28.76 15.83 -9.02
C ARG A 203 -27.53 15.10 -8.48
N VAL A 204 -26.47 15.84 -8.20
CA VAL A 204 -25.28 15.30 -7.54
C VAL A 204 -25.47 15.46 -6.04
N LEU A 205 -25.58 14.35 -5.31
CA LEU A 205 -25.48 14.32 -3.86
C LEU A 205 -23.99 14.48 -3.52
N LYS A 206 -23.62 15.64 -2.99
CA LYS A 206 -22.24 15.97 -2.59
C LYS A 206 -22.25 16.35 -1.11
N ALA A 207 -21.54 15.59 -0.27
CA ALA A 207 -21.49 15.79 1.18
C ALA A 207 -22.87 15.87 1.88
N GLY A 208 -23.86 15.13 1.37
CA GLY A 208 -25.23 15.09 1.92
C GLY A 208 -26.17 16.19 1.41
N GLU A 209 -25.71 17.09 0.54
CA GLU A 209 -26.56 18.10 -0.12
C GLU A 209 -26.80 17.73 -1.59
N LEU A 210 -28.06 17.85 -2.04
CA LEU A 210 -28.47 17.64 -3.43
C LEU A 210 -28.19 18.89 -4.28
N VAL A 211 -27.06 18.90 -4.99
CA VAL A 211 -26.65 19.97 -5.90
C VAL A 211 -27.12 19.66 -7.33
N ASN A 212 -27.59 20.65 -8.08
CA ASN A 212 -27.99 20.43 -9.47
C ASN A 212 -26.76 20.06 -10.32
N ALA A 213 -26.84 18.94 -11.05
CA ALA A 213 -25.79 18.50 -11.96
C ALA A 213 -25.66 19.50 -13.12
N GLY A 214 -24.68 20.40 -13.05
CA GLY A 214 -24.37 21.36 -14.13
C GLY A 214 -24.52 22.85 -13.78
N ALA A 215 -24.80 23.22 -12.53
CA ALA A 215 -24.67 24.62 -12.11
C ALA A 215 -23.23 24.90 -11.66
N GLU A 216 -22.44 25.57 -12.49
CA GLU A 216 -21.23 26.26 -12.01
C GLU A 216 -21.64 27.23 -10.88
N PRO A 217 -20.82 27.41 -9.83
CA PRO A 217 -21.14 28.35 -8.77
C PRO A 217 -21.22 29.75 -9.37
N GLU A 218 -22.42 30.32 -9.40
CA GLU A 218 -22.62 31.72 -9.78
C GLU A 218 -21.73 32.61 -8.90
N GLN A 219 -20.69 33.17 -9.51
CA GLN A 219 -19.90 34.24 -8.91
C GLN A 219 -20.86 35.39 -8.61
N LYS A 220 -21.07 35.67 -7.32
CA LYS A 220 -21.83 36.83 -6.87
C LYS A 220 -21.20 38.12 -7.44
N THR A 221 -21.80 38.66 -8.49
CA THR A 221 -21.50 40.01 -8.98
C THR A 221 -22.02 41.06 -8.00
N PRO A 222 -21.26 42.12 -7.71
CA PRO A 222 -21.73 43.23 -6.88
C PRO A 222 -22.74 44.12 -7.62
N ILE A 223 -23.70 44.63 -6.85
CA ILE A 223 -24.88 45.40 -7.27
C ILE A 223 -24.49 46.79 -7.84
N ALA A 224 -25.10 47.13 -8.98
CA ALA A 224 -25.15 48.40 -9.71
C ALA A 224 -25.62 49.60 -8.84
N SER A 225 -24.88 50.73 -8.72
CA SER A 225 -24.79 51.94 -9.56
C SER A 225 -26.01 52.89 -9.58
N ALA A 226 -25.81 54.16 -9.16
CA ALA A 226 -26.19 55.44 -9.82
C ALA A 226 -26.34 56.61 -8.79
N PRO A 227 -26.35 57.92 -9.17
CA PRO A 227 -26.06 58.53 -10.47
C PRO A 227 -25.00 59.66 -10.45
N THR A 228 -24.49 59.98 -11.64
CA THR A 228 -23.61 61.11 -11.96
C THR A 228 -24.39 62.41 -12.18
N PRO A 229 -23.75 63.59 -12.04
CA PRO A 229 -24.07 64.68 -12.96
C PRO A 229 -22.83 65.40 -13.57
N VAL A 230 -22.92 65.57 -14.89
CA VAL A 230 -22.67 66.75 -15.75
C VAL A 230 -21.37 67.60 -15.59
N PHE A 231 -20.64 67.69 -16.70
CA PHE A 231 -19.42 68.47 -17.04
C PHE A 231 -19.53 70.02 -16.89
N PRO A 232 -18.38 70.77 -16.95
CA PRO A 232 -17.96 71.36 -18.24
C PRO A 232 -16.44 71.38 -18.54
N ARG A 233 -16.16 71.49 -19.85
CA ARG A 233 -14.87 71.62 -20.58
C ARG A 233 -13.96 72.78 -20.14
N GLN A 234 -12.64 72.62 -20.36
CA GLN A 234 -11.70 73.54 -21.06
C GLN A 234 -10.35 72.80 -21.30
N SER A 235 -9.87 72.64 -22.55
CA SER A 235 -8.82 73.42 -23.26
C SER A 235 -7.45 73.38 -22.53
N ILE A 236 -6.25 73.13 -23.09
CA ILE A 236 -5.58 73.51 -24.34
C ILE A 236 -4.28 72.63 -24.50
N ARG A 237 -3.80 72.45 -25.75
CA ARG A 237 -2.39 72.47 -26.24
C ARG A 237 -1.50 71.21 -26.28
N SER A 238 -1.30 70.73 -27.52
CA SER A 238 -0.04 70.59 -28.31
C SER A 238 1.29 70.79 -27.56
N THR A 239 2.37 70.00 -27.72
CA THR A 239 3.12 69.57 -28.94
C THR A 239 4.25 68.56 -28.56
N PRO A 240 5.02 67.98 -29.51
CA PRO A 240 5.70 66.68 -29.35
C PRO A 240 7.26 66.68 -29.44
N ALA A 241 7.82 65.50 -29.11
CA ALA A 241 9.02 64.83 -29.68
C ALA A 241 10.44 65.35 -29.29
N PRO A 242 11.55 64.68 -29.73
CA PRO A 242 12.28 63.60 -29.05
C PRO A 242 13.80 63.89 -28.96
N VAL A 243 14.68 62.91 -28.63
CA VAL A 243 16.08 62.72 -29.17
C VAL A 243 16.91 61.71 -28.33
N SER A 244 17.28 60.61 -29.00
CA SER A 244 18.60 59.95 -29.18
C SER A 244 19.61 59.62 -28.05
N ALA A 245 19.91 58.31 -27.98
CA ALA A 245 21.23 57.65 -28.20
C ALA A 245 22.29 57.61 -27.04
N PRO A 246 23.47 56.93 -27.20
CA PRO A 246 23.69 55.53 -26.76
C PRO A 246 25.00 55.28 -25.94
N LEU A 247 25.20 54.01 -25.51
CA LEU A 247 26.38 53.24 -25.04
C LEU A 247 27.77 53.90 -24.81
N PRO A 248 28.59 53.30 -23.92
CA PRO A 248 29.81 52.67 -24.45
C PRO A 248 30.30 51.37 -23.75
N VAL A 249 31.15 50.67 -24.52
CA VAL A 249 31.98 49.47 -24.25
C VAL A 249 33.27 49.83 -23.51
N GLN A 250 33.79 48.99 -22.58
CA GLN A 250 35.23 48.80 -22.31
C GLN A 250 35.57 47.40 -21.75
N THR A 251 36.83 47.02 -21.92
CA THR A 251 37.49 45.71 -22.07
C THR A 251 38.32 45.30 -20.81
N PRO A 252 39.18 44.24 -20.81
CA PRO A 252 39.49 43.37 -19.66
C PRO A 252 40.75 43.77 -18.87
N THR A 253 40.96 43.16 -17.69
CA THR A 253 42.18 43.35 -16.88
C THR A 253 42.77 42.01 -16.39
N GLN A 254 44.10 42.01 -16.32
CA GLN A 254 45.03 40.90 -16.26
C GLN A 254 45.33 40.35 -14.84
N LYS A 255 45.77 39.08 -14.84
CA LYS A 255 46.78 38.37 -14.01
C LYS A 255 47.53 39.15 -12.90
N PRO A 256 47.86 38.48 -11.77
CA PRO A 256 49.29 38.18 -11.53
C PRO A 256 49.61 36.77 -10.97
N GLU A 257 50.79 36.30 -11.35
CA GLU A 257 51.63 35.24 -10.76
C GLU A 257 52.15 35.68 -9.38
N THR A 258 52.68 34.92 -8.41
CA THR A 258 53.03 33.52 -8.15
C THR A 258 53.40 33.46 -6.67
N ARG A 259 53.07 32.39 -5.93
CA ARG A 259 53.92 31.93 -4.81
C ARG A 259 53.79 30.42 -4.66
N LYS A 260 54.83 29.70 -5.10
CA LYS A 260 54.98 28.25 -4.92
C LYS A 260 55.23 27.96 -3.44
N VAL A 261 54.30 27.27 -2.79
CA VAL A 261 54.54 26.51 -1.56
C VAL A 261 54.42 25.03 -1.91
N LEU A 262 55.44 24.27 -1.53
CA LEU A 262 55.61 22.84 -1.77
C LEU A 262 54.48 22.07 -1.07
N ALA A 263 53.62 21.38 -1.82
CA ALA A 263 52.58 20.51 -1.27
C ALA A 263 53.12 19.09 -1.03
N PRO A 264 52.71 18.40 0.05
CA PRO A 264 53.03 16.99 0.28
C PRO A 264 52.37 16.08 -0.78
N PRO A 265 52.89 14.86 -1.01
CA PRO A 265 52.40 13.97 -2.05
C PRO A 265 50.91 13.64 -1.85
N PRO A 266 50.10 13.59 -2.93
CA PRO A 266 48.68 13.31 -2.82
C PRO A 266 48.47 11.90 -2.24
N PRO A 267 47.52 11.70 -1.30
CA PRO A 267 47.12 10.38 -0.89
C PRO A 267 46.59 9.62 -2.10
N ALA A 268 46.95 8.34 -2.20
CA ALA A 268 46.46 7.45 -3.23
C ALA A 268 44.93 7.53 -3.28
N ILE A 269 44.41 8.04 -4.39
CA ILE A 269 42.97 8.05 -4.69
C ILE A 269 42.57 6.58 -4.82
N SER A 270 42.05 6.01 -3.73
CA SER A 270 41.23 4.81 -3.83
C SER A 270 40.11 5.13 -4.81
N LYS A 271 40.01 4.33 -5.87
CA LYS A 271 38.91 4.45 -6.83
C LYS A 271 37.61 4.50 -6.02
N PRO A 272 36.68 5.43 -6.30
CA PRO A 272 35.39 5.43 -5.63
C PRO A 272 34.67 4.15 -6.05
N THR A 273 34.72 3.13 -5.19
CA THR A 273 33.69 2.10 -5.15
C THR A 273 32.41 2.86 -4.88
N ALA A 274 31.56 2.99 -5.90
CA ALA A 274 30.22 3.51 -5.71
C ALA A 274 29.55 2.64 -4.65
N GLU A 275 29.49 3.18 -3.43
CA GLU A 275 28.88 2.56 -2.26
C GLU A 275 27.38 2.62 -2.53
N PHE A 276 26.88 1.54 -3.13
CA PHE A 276 25.50 1.44 -3.56
C PHE A 276 24.63 1.31 -2.31
N TYR A 277 23.88 2.36 -2.00
CA TYR A 277 22.99 2.42 -0.85
C TYR A 277 21.59 1.98 -1.27
N PHE A 278 21.09 0.88 -0.71
CA PHE A 278 19.68 0.54 -0.82
C PHE A 278 18.87 1.53 0.03
N ASP A 279 17.80 2.08 -0.51
CA ASP A 279 16.91 2.88 0.32
C ASP A 279 16.28 1.98 1.40
N THR A 280 16.04 2.54 2.58
CA THR A 280 15.58 1.77 3.75
C THR A 280 14.30 0.98 3.50
N ASP A 281 13.46 1.39 2.55
CA ASP A 281 12.25 0.66 2.20
C ASP A 281 12.52 -0.54 1.28
N ASP A 282 13.49 -0.45 0.37
CA ASP A 282 13.97 -1.58 -0.42
C ASP A 282 14.64 -2.62 0.51
N GLU A 283 15.44 -2.17 1.48
CA GLU A 283 16.03 -3.06 2.49
C GLU A 283 14.97 -3.78 3.32
N LYS A 284 13.91 -3.07 3.76
CA LYS A 284 12.78 -3.68 4.47
C LYS A 284 12.05 -4.68 3.58
N GLU A 285 11.85 -4.36 2.30
CA GLU A 285 11.17 -5.25 1.35
C GLU A 285 11.99 -6.54 1.14
N ILE A 286 13.32 -6.42 0.97
CA ILE A 286 14.24 -7.57 0.89
C ILE A 286 14.24 -8.36 2.21
N GLY A 287 14.22 -7.68 3.36
CA GLY A 287 14.13 -8.30 4.69
C GLY A 287 12.84 -9.09 4.91
N ARG A 288 11.70 -8.57 4.44
CA ARG A 288 10.40 -9.29 4.46
C ARG A 288 10.46 -10.55 3.61
N HIS A 289 11.05 -10.49 2.42
CA HIS A 289 11.24 -11.66 1.56
C HIS A 289 12.14 -12.72 2.18
N LYS A 290 13.24 -12.31 2.83
CA LYS A 290 14.15 -13.21 3.56
C LYS A 290 13.46 -13.88 4.75
N THR A 291 12.69 -13.11 5.52
CA THR A 291 11.94 -13.61 6.68
C THR A 291 10.85 -14.60 6.25
N ARG A 292 10.16 -14.33 5.13
CA ARG A 292 9.15 -15.24 4.57
C ARG A 292 9.72 -16.60 4.18
N LEU A 293 10.90 -16.62 3.54
CA LEU A 293 11.56 -17.86 3.15
C LEU A 293 12.13 -18.63 4.35
N ALA A 294 12.74 -17.93 5.31
CA ALA A 294 13.26 -18.57 6.52
C ALA A 294 12.13 -19.16 7.40
N ASN A 295 11.01 -18.45 7.53
CA ASN A 295 9.86 -18.93 8.29
C ASN A 295 9.13 -20.11 7.60
N LEU A 296 9.30 -20.31 6.29
CA LEU A 296 8.80 -21.51 5.61
C LEU A 296 9.52 -22.79 6.07
N GLU A 297 10.78 -22.69 6.51
CA GLU A 297 11.61 -23.85 6.87
C GLU A 297 11.63 -24.16 8.37
N THR A 298 11.23 -23.21 9.24
CA THR A 298 11.30 -23.37 10.71
C THR A 298 10.02 -22.93 11.41
N THR A 299 8.87 -23.50 11.05
CA THR A 299 7.71 -23.41 11.94
C THR A 299 7.93 -24.35 13.14
N PRO A 300 7.61 -23.92 14.38
CA PRO A 300 7.51 -24.84 15.51
C PRO A 300 6.54 -25.97 15.14
N ASP A 301 6.77 -27.16 15.69
CA ASP A 301 6.02 -28.41 15.43
C ASP A 301 4.59 -28.30 15.99
N ILE A 302 3.84 -27.34 15.48
CA ILE A 302 2.43 -27.10 15.77
C ILE A 302 1.67 -27.95 14.77
N ASP A 303 0.86 -28.86 15.31
CA ASP A 303 0.02 -29.72 14.49
C ASP A 303 -1.08 -28.88 13.82
N LEU A 304 -0.79 -28.44 12.59
CA LEU A 304 -1.73 -27.67 11.78
C LEU A 304 -3.00 -28.45 11.46
N ASP A 305 -2.94 -29.79 11.45
CA ASP A 305 -4.12 -30.63 11.22
C ASP A 305 -5.10 -30.52 12.38
N GLU A 306 -4.61 -30.43 13.62
CA GLU A 306 -5.47 -30.25 14.79
C GLU A 306 -6.26 -28.94 14.73
N ILE A 307 -5.60 -27.85 14.32
CA ILE A 307 -6.24 -26.52 14.16
C ILE A 307 -7.30 -26.57 13.07
N VAL A 308 -7.01 -27.19 11.92
CA VAL A 308 -8.00 -27.34 10.84
C VAL A 308 -9.21 -28.15 11.32
N ASN A 309 -8.99 -29.27 12.00
CA ASN A 309 -10.06 -30.13 12.54
C ASN A 309 -10.89 -29.43 13.62
N LYS A 310 -10.30 -28.51 14.38
CA LYS A 310 -11.02 -27.65 15.33
C LYS A 310 -11.93 -26.68 14.57
N LEU A 311 -11.43 -26.01 13.54
CA LEU A 311 -12.22 -25.06 12.74
C LEU A 311 -13.41 -25.74 12.03
N VAL A 312 -13.23 -26.94 11.48
CA VAL A 312 -14.34 -27.70 10.86
C VAL A 312 -15.45 -27.98 11.89
N ARG A 313 -15.07 -28.34 13.12
CA ARG A 313 -16.00 -28.61 14.23
C ARG A 313 -16.72 -27.36 14.70
N ASP A 314 -15.99 -26.27 14.95
CA ASP A 314 -16.53 -25.02 15.50
C ASP A 314 -17.55 -24.35 14.55
N PHE A 315 -17.31 -24.44 13.24
CA PHE A 315 -18.16 -23.83 12.22
C PHE A 315 -19.20 -24.78 11.61
N HIS A 316 -19.27 -26.03 12.09
CA HIS A 316 -20.18 -27.06 11.60
C HIS A 316 -20.17 -27.19 10.06
N ILE A 317 -18.98 -27.12 9.45
CA ILE A 317 -18.81 -27.14 8.00
C ILE A 317 -19.06 -28.57 7.51
N LYS A 318 -20.07 -28.73 6.63
CA LYS A 318 -20.35 -30.01 5.99
C LYS A 318 -19.41 -30.19 4.80
N LEU A 319 -18.46 -31.12 4.94
CA LEU A 319 -17.52 -31.51 3.90
C LEU A 319 -17.94 -32.92 3.45
N ASP A 320 -18.83 -33.00 2.47
CA ASP A 320 -19.45 -34.26 2.07
C ASP A 320 -18.48 -35.18 1.28
N ASP A 321 -17.43 -34.59 0.68
CA ASP A 321 -16.41 -35.29 -0.09
C ASP A 321 -15.01 -35.17 0.54
N GLU A 322 -14.28 -36.29 0.60
CA GLU A 322 -12.88 -36.35 1.06
C GLU A 322 -11.96 -35.40 0.26
N ILE A 323 -12.27 -35.19 -1.03
CA ILE A 323 -11.55 -34.26 -1.90
C ILE A 323 -11.75 -32.81 -1.45
N ILE A 324 -12.97 -32.44 -1.04
CA ILE A 324 -13.30 -31.10 -0.57
C ILE A 324 -12.65 -30.86 0.80
N GLU A 325 -12.65 -31.87 1.67
CA GLU A 325 -11.96 -31.81 2.96
C GLU A 325 -10.44 -31.59 2.80
N ALA A 326 -9.79 -32.37 1.93
CA ALA A 326 -8.37 -32.21 1.65
C ALA A 326 -8.05 -30.82 1.06
N ARG A 327 -8.93 -30.30 0.19
CA ARG A 327 -8.80 -28.96 -0.39
C ARG A 327 -8.99 -27.86 0.66
N PHE A 328 -9.99 -27.99 1.52
CA PHE A 328 -10.22 -27.06 2.63
C PHE A 328 -9.00 -27.02 3.56
N SER A 329 -8.52 -28.18 3.98
CA SER A 329 -7.32 -28.32 4.82
C SER A 329 -6.10 -27.67 4.17
N SER A 330 -5.85 -27.91 2.88
CA SER A 330 -4.76 -27.28 2.14
C SER A 330 -4.87 -25.75 2.10
N ILE A 331 -6.07 -25.21 1.88
CA ILE A 331 -6.31 -23.76 1.83
C ILE A 331 -6.01 -23.12 3.19
N ILE A 332 -6.54 -23.69 4.27
CA ILE A 332 -6.35 -23.17 5.63
C ILE A 332 -4.89 -23.32 6.08
N LYS A 333 -4.25 -24.48 5.87
CA LYS A 333 -2.83 -24.68 6.17
C LYS A 333 -1.94 -23.68 5.44
N SER A 334 -2.22 -23.41 4.17
CA SER A 334 -1.48 -22.43 3.38
C SER A 334 -1.63 -21.01 3.95
N ARG A 335 -2.79 -20.66 4.50
CA ARG A 335 -3.01 -19.37 5.18
C ARG A 335 -2.31 -19.31 6.53
N LEU A 336 -2.39 -20.38 7.34
CA LEU A 336 -1.72 -20.47 8.65
C LEU A 336 -0.18 -20.39 8.53
N ARG A 337 0.38 -20.85 7.40
CA ARG A 337 1.81 -20.69 7.05
C ARG A 337 2.14 -19.34 6.40
N ASP A 338 1.19 -18.43 6.31
CA ASP A 338 1.29 -17.10 5.68
C ASP A 338 1.79 -17.11 4.21
N VAL A 339 1.56 -18.23 3.51
CA VAL A 339 1.85 -18.40 2.08
C VAL A 339 0.78 -17.72 1.24
N ARG A 340 -0.47 -17.75 1.71
CA ARG A 340 -1.64 -17.17 1.02
C ARG A 340 -2.18 -15.95 1.76
N ASP A 341 -2.59 -14.93 1.01
CA ASP A 341 -3.19 -13.70 1.55
C ASP A 341 -4.66 -13.92 1.99
N LEU A 342 -5.19 -13.04 2.83
CA LEU A 342 -6.57 -13.10 3.32
C LEU A 342 -7.60 -13.07 2.17
N ILE A 343 -7.39 -12.19 1.19
CA ILE A 343 -8.31 -12.02 0.05
C ILE A 343 -8.35 -13.29 -0.81
N GLU A 344 -7.18 -13.85 -1.13
CA GLU A 344 -7.09 -15.07 -1.93
C GLU A 344 -7.70 -16.27 -1.20
N THR A 345 -7.46 -16.39 0.11
CA THR A 345 -8.03 -17.44 0.96
C THR A 345 -9.56 -17.36 0.94
N ARG A 346 -10.12 -16.16 1.17
CA ARG A 346 -11.56 -15.93 1.10
C ARG A 346 -12.13 -16.29 -0.26
N GLN A 347 -11.49 -15.87 -1.35
CA GLN A 347 -11.95 -16.19 -2.72
C GLN A 347 -11.97 -17.70 -2.98
N MET A 348 -10.96 -18.45 -2.53
CA MET A 348 -10.93 -19.91 -2.71
C MET A 348 -12.02 -20.63 -1.90
N LEU A 349 -12.34 -20.11 -0.70
CA LEU A 349 -13.42 -20.64 0.13
C LEU A 349 -14.81 -20.33 -0.45
N ILE A 350 -15.01 -19.14 -1.03
CA ILE A 350 -16.28 -18.73 -1.68
C ILE A 350 -16.49 -19.45 -3.01
N ARG A 351 -15.42 -19.61 -3.81
CA ARG A 351 -15.51 -20.12 -5.18
C ARG A 351 -16.22 -21.47 -5.19
N PRO A 352 -17.17 -21.70 -6.11
CA PRO A 352 -17.93 -22.94 -6.14
C PRO A 352 -17.05 -24.15 -6.51
N VAL A 353 -17.51 -25.34 -6.11
CA VAL A 353 -16.74 -26.60 -6.11
C VAL A 353 -16.34 -27.03 -7.53
N ASP A 354 -17.20 -26.74 -8.51
CA ASP A 354 -17.02 -26.99 -9.94
C ASP A 354 -15.83 -26.25 -10.55
N VAL A 355 -15.53 -25.04 -10.07
CA VAL A 355 -14.38 -24.23 -10.49
C VAL A 355 -13.15 -24.45 -9.59
N GLY A 356 -13.18 -25.49 -8.75
CA GLY A 356 -12.06 -25.84 -7.89
C GLY A 356 -12.00 -25.06 -6.57
N GLY A 357 -13.08 -24.41 -6.12
CA GLY A 357 -13.17 -23.84 -4.78
C GLY A 357 -13.84 -24.78 -3.76
N ILE A 358 -14.34 -24.23 -2.65
CA ILE A 358 -15.07 -24.97 -1.59
C ILE A 358 -16.59 -24.70 -1.61
N GLY A 359 -17.03 -23.55 -2.12
CA GLY A 359 -18.45 -23.19 -2.19
C GLY A 359 -19.08 -22.85 -0.84
N LEU A 360 -18.30 -22.35 0.13
CA LEU A 360 -18.85 -21.92 1.42
C LEU A 360 -19.64 -20.63 1.27
N SER A 361 -20.72 -20.51 2.05
CA SER A 361 -21.49 -19.27 2.10
C SER A 361 -20.71 -18.15 2.80
N GLU A 362 -20.86 -16.94 2.30
CA GLU A 362 -20.16 -15.76 2.82
C GLU A 362 -20.42 -15.50 4.30
N ARG A 363 -21.61 -15.89 4.80
CA ARG A 363 -22.01 -15.80 6.21
C ARG A 363 -21.13 -16.63 7.14
N VAL A 364 -20.64 -17.79 6.67
CA VAL A 364 -19.77 -18.69 7.45
C VAL A 364 -18.31 -18.29 7.30
N ILE A 365 -17.94 -17.75 6.14
CA ILE A 365 -16.54 -17.42 5.84
C ILE A 365 -16.01 -16.26 6.66
N LEU A 366 -16.80 -15.20 6.87
CA LEU A 366 -16.35 -14.04 7.65
C LEU A 366 -15.88 -14.42 9.07
N PRO A 367 -16.69 -15.13 9.89
CA PRO A 367 -16.24 -15.51 11.23
C PRO A 367 -15.14 -16.60 11.19
N LEU A 368 -15.16 -17.50 10.19
CA LEU A 368 -14.07 -18.47 9.98
C LEU A 368 -12.73 -17.77 9.73
N MET A 369 -12.71 -16.75 8.87
CA MET A 369 -11.50 -15.98 8.57
C MET A 369 -10.98 -15.23 9.79
N SER A 370 -11.88 -14.65 10.59
CA SER A 370 -11.50 -14.03 11.87
C SER A 370 -10.83 -15.02 12.82
N GLN A 371 -11.36 -16.26 12.91
CA GLN A 371 -10.77 -17.29 13.77
C GLN A 371 -9.40 -17.76 13.24
N VAL A 372 -9.25 -17.90 11.92
CA VAL A 372 -7.98 -18.27 11.29
C VAL A 372 -6.90 -17.21 11.56
N GLU A 373 -7.25 -15.92 11.54
CA GLU A 373 -6.31 -14.85 11.89
C GLU A 373 -5.92 -14.86 13.37
N GLU A 374 -6.86 -15.15 14.26
CA GLU A 374 -6.55 -15.29 15.69
C GLU A 374 -5.58 -16.46 15.94
N GLU A 375 -5.82 -17.62 15.32
CA GLU A 375 -4.91 -18.76 15.46
C GLU A 375 -3.55 -18.48 14.80
N LEU A 376 -3.51 -17.74 13.69
CA LEU A 376 -2.25 -17.27 13.08
C LEU A 376 -1.48 -16.38 14.05
N LEU A 377 -2.14 -15.42 14.72
CA LEU A 377 -1.50 -14.57 15.73
C LEU A 377 -0.98 -15.37 16.92
N ARG A 378 -1.68 -16.43 17.34
CA ARG A 378 -1.21 -17.34 18.39
C ARG A 378 0.05 -18.09 17.96
N ILE A 379 0.07 -18.66 16.76
CA ILE A 379 1.24 -19.35 16.20
C ILE A 379 2.46 -18.42 16.19
N HIS A 380 2.28 -17.15 15.81
CA HIS A 380 3.37 -16.17 15.77
C HIS A 380 3.79 -15.62 17.15
N GLN A 381 2.89 -15.66 18.15
CA GLN A 381 3.18 -15.24 19.53
C GLN A 381 3.89 -16.30 20.36
N VAL A 382 3.80 -17.59 19.98
CA VAL A 382 4.60 -18.66 20.61
C VAL A 382 6.06 -18.47 20.19
N LYS A 383 6.77 -17.64 20.97
CA LYS A 383 8.22 -17.46 20.88
C LYS A 383 8.86 -18.86 20.99
N PRO A 384 9.66 -19.31 20.02
CA PRO A 384 10.26 -20.64 20.11
C PRO A 384 11.11 -20.70 21.37
N GLU A 385 10.72 -21.55 22.32
CA GLU A 385 11.61 -21.89 23.43
C GLU A 385 12.90 -22.44 22.82
N PRO A 386 14.08 -21.95 23.27
CA PRO A 386 15.34 -22.44 22.76
C PRO A 386 15.41 -23.93 23.04
N LYS A 387 15.34 -24.74 21.97
CA LYS A 387 15.57 -26.18 22.06
C LYS A 387 16.89 -26.40 22.82
N PRO A 388 16.91 -27.25 23.86
CA PRO A 388 18.14 -27.52 24.59
C PRO A 388 19.21 -27.96 23.58
N PRO A 389 20.44 -27.39 23.66
CA PRO A 389 21.47 -27.66 22.68
C PRO A 389 21.66 -29.18 22.59
N LYS A 390 21.55 -29.71 21.36
CA LYS A 390 21.93 -31.10 21.07
C LYS A 390 23.30 -31.35 21.72
N PRO A 391 23.47 -32.39 22.55
CA PRO A 391 24.74 -32.66 23.19
C PRO A 391 25.82 -32.78 22.11
N ALA A 392 26.84 -31.94 22.24
CA ALA A 392 27.98 -31.93 21.33
C ALA A 392 28.57 -33.36 21.26
N PRO A 393 28.97 -33.83 20.07
CA PRO A 393 29.67 -35.11 19.95
C PRO A 393 30.91 -35.04 20.84
N THR A 394 30.97 -35.99 21.77
CA THR A 394 32.04 -36.16 22.74
C THR A 394 33.37 -36.28 22.00
N PRO A 395 34.42 -35.53 22.37
CA PRO A 395 35.72 -35.66 21.73
C PRO A 395 36.29 -37.04 22.05
N GLU A 396 36.34 -37.91 21.03
CA GLU A 396 37.02 -39.19 21.12
C GLU A 396 38.48 -38.97 21.51
N THR A 397 38.85 -39.68 22.56
CA THR A 397 40.18 -39.77 23.16
C THR A 397 41.22 -40.09 22.09
N LYS A 398 42.16 -39.15 21.88
CA LYS A 398 43.42 -39.40 21.18
C LYS A 398 44.14 -40.58 21.83
N LYS A 399 44.18 -41.72 21.15
CA LYS A 399 45.18 -42.76 21.39
C LYS A 399 46.54 -42.27 20.93
N GLU A 400 47.47 -42.37 21.85
CA GLU A 400 48.92 -42.30 21.72
C GLU A 400 49.40 -43.24 20.60
N ILE A 401 50.06 -42.66 19.58
CA ILE A 401 50.85 -43.41 18.59
C ILE A 401 52.21 -42.72 18.51
N THR A 402 53.23 -43.53 18.76
CA THR A 402 54.67 -43.28 18.74
C THR A 402 55.21 -42.69 17.43
N PRO A 403 56.33 -41.95 17.46
CA PRO A 403 56.93 -41.31 16.29
C PRO A 403 57.70 -42.30 15.37
N PRO A 404 57.62 -42.17 14.04
CA PRO A 404 58.54 -42.83 13.11
C PRO A 404 59.79 -41.96 12.78
N PRO A 405 60.89 -42.59 12.33
CA PRO A 405 62.24 -42.01 12.25
C PRO A 405 62.48 -41.12 11.01
N PRO A 406 63.60 -40.36 10.96
CA PRO A 406 63.78 -39.28 10.00
C PRO A 406 64.28 -39.79 8.64
N VAL A 407 63.61 -39.41 7.56
CA VAL A 407 64.04 -39.73 6.19
C VAL A 407 64.41 -38.46 5.41
N LYS A 408 65.65 -38.55 4.90
CA LYS A 408 66.48 -37.69 4.04
C LYS A 408 65.79 -36.73 3.07
N LYS A 409 66.34 -35.50 3.05
CA LYS A 409 66.24 -34.51 1.96
C LYS A 409 66.73 -35.09 0.64
N VAL A 410 65.90 -35.00 -0.40
CA VAL A 410 66.33 -35.05 -1.81
C VAL A 410 65.78 -33.80 -2.50
N SER A 411 66.70 -33.03 -3.08
CA SER A 411 66.47 -31.84 -3.89
C SER A 411 65.98 -32.23 -5.28
N VAL A 412 64.89 -31.59 -5.76
CA VAL A 412 64.46 -31.64 -7.16
C VAL A 412 64.36 -30.19 -7.69
N PRO A 413 64.91 -29.88 -8.88
CA PRO A 413 65.02 -28.52 -9.42
C PRO A 413 63.73 -28.01 -10.10
N PRO A 414 63.61 -26.68 -10.37
CA PRO A 414 62.40 -26.07 -10.92
C PRO A 414 62.20 -26.39 -12.41
N PRO A 415 60.94 -26.48 -12.90
CA PRO A 415 60.65 -26.77 -14.30
C PRO A 415 60.81 -25.53 -15.20
N ALA A 416 61.46 -25.76 -16.34
CA ALA A 416 61.66 -24.79 -17.41
C ALA A 416 60.36 -24.49 -18.20
N PRO A 417 60.22 -23.28 -18.79
CA PRO A 417 59.10 -22.93 -19.65
C PRO A 417 59.24 -23.55 -21.07
N PRO A 418 58.13 -23.97 -21.72
CA PRO A 418 58.18 -24.52 -23.06
C PRO A 418 58.37 -23.43 -24.14
N PRO A 419 59.10 -23.72 -25.23
CA PRO A 419 59.24 -22.84 -26.38
C PRO A 419 58.11 -23.10 -27.38
N VAL A 420 57.43 -22.06 -27.87
CA VAL A 420 56.58 -22.20 -29.06
C VAL A 420 56.89 -21.11 -30.08
N ASN A 421 57.20 -21.62 -31.26
CA ASN A 421 57.76 -20.98 -32.44
C ASN A 421 56.83 -19.93 -33.07
N LEU A 422 57.46 -18.83 -33.47
CA LEU A 422 56.97 -17.90 -34.48
C LEU A 422 57.05 -18.57 -35.86
N THR A 423 55.94 -18.62 -36.58
CA THR A 423 55.98 -18.73 -38.05
C THR A 423 54.88 -17.86 -38.64
N VAL A 424 55.32 -16.70 -39.12
CA VAL A 424 54.55 -15.70 -39.86
C VAL A 424 54.41 -16.17 -41.32
N LYS A 425 53.19 -16.21 -41.84
CA LYS A 425 52.92 -16.06 -43.27
C LYS A 425 51.89 -14.94 -43.48
N PRO A 426 52.03 -14.11 -44.54
CA PRO A 426 51.27 -12.88 -44.69
C PRO A 426 49.97 -13.13 -45.46
N VAL A 427 48.84 -12.72 -44.88
CA VAL A 427 47.53 -12.74 -45.55
C VAL A 427 47.01 -11.30 -45.67
N VAL A 428 47.20 -10.78 -46.88
CA VAL A 428 46.29 -9.96 -47.71
C VAL A 428 45.44 -8.86 -47.04
N PRO A 429 45.56 -7.59 -47.47
CA PRO A 429 44.77 -6.48 -46.95
C PRO A 429 43.31 -6.52 -47.43
N PRO A 430 42.33 -6.11 -46.59
CA PRO A 430 40.94 -6.01 -47.02
C PRO A 430 40.75 -4.84 -48.00
N LYS A 431 40.17 -5.22 -49.14
CA LYS A 431 39.77 -4.39 -50.27
C LYS A 431 38.73 -3.35 -49.83
N LYS A 432 39.05 -2.08 -50.05
CA LYS A 432 38.15 -0.92 -49.97
C LYS A 432 36.98 -1.15 -50.95
N VAL A 433 35.79 -1.45 -50.43
CA VAL A 433 34.56 -1.50 -51.23
C VAL A 433 34.02 -0.08 -51.29
N GLU A 434 34.12 0.49 -52.48
CA GLU A 434 33.53 1.75 -52.91
C GLU A 434 32.01 1.55 -53.02
N VAL A 435 31.26 2.14 -52.10
CA VAL A 435 29.79 2.16 -52.13
C VAL A 435 29.37 3.22 -53.15
N LYS A 436 28.91 2.73 -54.30
CA LYS A 436 28.20 3.47 -55.33
C LYS A 436 26.89 4.05 -54.75
N PRO A 437 26.56 5.33 -54.97
CA PRO A 437 25.33 5.92 -54.46
C PRO A 437 24.15 5.50 -55.34
N GLU A 438 23.15 4.84 -54.76
CA GLU A 438 21.84 4.62 -55.39
C GLU A 438 20.83 5.70 -54.98
N PRO A 439 19.87 6.01 -55.87
CA PRO A 439 19.21 7.30 -55.92
C PRO A 439 18.00 7.41 -55.01
N LYS A 440 17.84 8.63 -54.50
CA LYS A 440 16.68 9.20 -53.82
C LYS A 440 15.43 9.15 -54.73
N PRO A 441 14.31 8.54 -54.31
CA PRO A 441 13.05 8.73 -55.00
C PRO A 441 12.35 10.01 -54.49
N GLU A 442 12.13 10.95 -55.41
CA GLU A 442 11.30 12.13 -55.23
C GLU A 442 9.80 11.79 -55.14
N PRO A 443 9.00 12.62 -54.45
CA PRO A 443 7.59 12.36 -54.21
C PRO A 443 6.72 12.73 -55.41
N LYS A 444 5.92 11.77 -55.91
CA LYS A 444 4.84 12.07 -56.86
C LYS A 444 3.61 12.56 -56.12
N VAL A 445 3.35 13.85 -56.29
CA VAL A 445 2.07 14.53 -56.05
C VAL A 445 1.03 13.94 -57.01
N ILE A 446 -0.04 13.35 -56.46
CA ILE A 446 -1.28 13.10 -57.20
C ILE A 446 -2.41 13.72 -56.37
N SER A 447 -2.86 14.87 -56.87
CA SER A 447 -4.10 15.54 -56.49
C SER A 447 -5.27 14.83 -57.20
N VAL A 448 -6.26 14.33 -56.46
CA VAL A 448 -7.59 14.00 -57.00
C VAL A 448 -8.66 14.43 -56.01
N GLU A 449 -9.47 15.38 -56.47
CA GLU A 449 -10.65 15.97 -55.87
C GLU A 449 -11.87 15.01 -55.91
N PRO A 450 -12.89 15.13 -55.04
CA PRO A 450 -13.79 14.03 -54.71
C PRO A 450 -15.09 14.06 -55.54
N LYS A 451 -15.52 12.88 -56.03
CA LYS A 451 -16.92 12.65 -56.41
C LYS A 451 -17.41 11.25 -56.06
N HIS A 452 -18.53 11.28 -55.32
CA HIS A 452 -19.73 10.45 -55.44
C HIS A 452 -19.97 9.20 -54.56
N LYS A 453 -21.09 9.35 -53.81
CA LYS A 453 -22.28 8.49 -53.71
C LYS A 453 -22.19 7.24 -52.82
N SER A 454 -22.74 7.43 -51.63
CA SER A 454 -23.21 6.41 -50.70
C SER A 454 -24.35 5.56 -51.29
N PRO A 455 -24.32 4.22 -51.14
CA PRO A 455 -25.47 3.36 -51.35
C PRO A 455 -26.30 3.19 -50.05
N PRO A 456 -27.62 2.94 -50.14
CA PRO A 456 -28.51 2.81 -48.99
C PRO A 456 -28.43 1.41 -48.33
N PRO A 457 -28.85 1.28 -47.07
CA PRO A 457 -28.75 0.04 -46.30
C PRO A 457 -29.76 -1.03 -46.75
N PRO A 458 -29.38 -2.32 -46.78
CA PRO A 458 -30.30 -3.40 -47.14
C PRO A 458 -31.29 -3.73 -46.01
N SER A 459 -32.55 -3.78 -46.40
CA SER A 459 -33.71 -4.18 -45.59
C SER A 459 -33.68 -5.69 -45.28
N ILE A 460 -33.69 -6.04 -44.00
CA ILE A 460 -33.68 -7.42 -43.50
C ILE A 460 -35.13 -7.93 -43.46
N LYS A 461 -35.43 -8.99 -44.24
CA LYS A 461 -36.65 -9.79 -44.09
C LYS A 461 -36.39 -10.99 -43.15
N PRO A 462 -37.33 -11.35 -42.26
CA PRO A 462 -37.15 -12.49 -41.37
C PRO A 462 -37.41 -13.81 -42.11
N VAL A 463 -36.37 -14.65 -42.23
CA VAL A 463 -36.48 -16.02 -42.76
C VAL A 463 -36.92 -16.96 -41.63
N ARG A 464 -38.08 -17.59 -41.83
CA ARG A 464 -38.64 -18.66 -40.98
C ARG A 464 -37.79 -19.93 -41.11
N VAL A 465 -37.40 -20.50 -39.97
CA VAL A 465 -36.75 -21.82 -39.88
C VAL A 465 -37.83 -22.91 -39.79
N PRO A 466 -37.88 -23.90 -40.69
CA PRO A 466 -38.65 -25.11 -40.48
C PRO A 466 -37.81 -26.15 -39.73
N LYS A 467 -38.36 -26.64 -38.61
CA LYS A 467 -37.86 -27.82 -37.88
C LYS A 467 -38.05 -29.07 -38.74
N ARG A 468 -37.00 -29.88 -38.92
CA ARG A 468 -37.12 -31.27 -39.38
C ARG A 468 -36.21 -32.19 -38.55
N PRO A 469 -36.63 -33.43 -38.24
CA PRO A 469 -36.09 -34.23 -37.15
C PRO A 469 -34.85 -35.04 -37.56
N LEU A 470 -34.03 -35.35 -36.55
CA LEU A 470 -32.87 -36.23 -36.65
C LEU A 470 -33.30 -37.64 -37.03
N ASP A 471 -32.71 -38.17 -38.11
CA ASP A 471 -32.65 -39.59 -38.38
C ASP A 471 -31.20 -40.06 -38.37
N LYS A 472 -30.96 -41.18 -37.69
CA LYS A 472 -29.64 -41.77 -37.43
C LYS A 472 -29.21 -42.56 -38.66
N THR A 473 -28.20 -42.07 -39.39
CA THR A 473 -27.56 -42.87 -40.45
C THR A 473 -26.06 -42.90 -40.27
N VAL A 474 -25.57 -44.14 -40.18
CA VAL A 474 -24.18 -44.60 -40.09
C VAL A 474 -23.35 -44.03 -41.25
N ILE A 475 -22.23 -43.38 -40.94
CA ILE A 475 -21.26 -42.92 -41.94
C ILE A 475 -20.15 -43.98 -42.05
N PRO A 476 -19.83 -44.49 -43.26
CA PRO A 476 -18.73 -45.42 -43.47
C PRO A 476 -17.37 -44.71 -43.43
N VAL A 477 -16.41 -45.36 -42.77
CA VAL A 477 -15.00 -44.94 -42.69
C VAL A 477 -14.35 -45.08 -44.06
N ILE A 478 -14.03 -43.95 -44.68
CA ILE A 478 -13.19 -43.89 -45.89
C ILE A 478 -11.77 -43.56 -45.46
N SER A 479 -10.91 -44.57 -45.43
CA SER A 479 -9.46 -44.43 -45.26
C SER A 479 -8.87 -43.74 -46.50
N ARG A 480 -8.33 -42.52 -46.33
CA ARG A 480 -7.57 -41.82 -47.37
C ARG A 480 -6.07 -42.12 -47.23
N PRO A 481 -5.35 -42.29 -48.35
CA PRO A 481 -3.93 -42.64 -48.34
C PRO A 481 -3.07 -41.44 -47.91
N VAL A 482 -2.01 -41.77 -47.18
CA VAL A 482 -0.96 -40.90 -46.68
C VAL A 482 -0.08 -40.47 -47.85
N GLY A 483 -0.09 -39.19 -48.18
CA GLY A 483 0.76 -38.60 -49.20
C GLY A 483 0.69 -37.08 -49.17
N ASP A 484 1.86 -36.47 -49.00
CA ASP A 484 2.20 -35.05 -49.12
C ASP A 484 1.99 -34.09 -47.94
N ARG A 485 3.15 -33.53 -47.57
CA ARG A 485 3.45 -32.67 -46.43
C ARG A 485 2.67 -31.37 -46.52
N ARG A 486 1.72 -31.19 -45.61
CA ARG A 486 1.09 -29.88 -45.38
C ARG A 486 2.14 -28.90 -44.85
N PRO A 487 2.25 -27.68 -45.40
CA PRO A 487 3.07 -26.62 -44.81
C PRO A 487 2.61 -26.38 -43.37
N THR A 488 3.51 -26.51 -42.40
CA THR A 488 3.28 -26.10 -41.02
C THR A 488 3.13 -24.58 -41.00
N ILE A 489 1.89 -24.09 -40.96
CA ILE A 489 1.58 -22.68 -40.75
C ILE A 489 1.86 -22.37 -39.29
N SER A 490 3.12 -22.05 -38.97
CA SER A 490 3.55 -21.56 -37.66
C SER A 490 3.71 -20.04 -37.73
N ASP A 491 2.64 -19.30 -37.44
CA ASP A 491 2.68 -17.97 -36.82
C ASP A 491 1.26 -17.39 -36.71
N ILE A 492 0.42 -18.01 -35.89
CA ILE A 492 -0.78 -17.33 -35.40
C ILE A 492 -0.31 -16.41 -34.28
N LYS A 493 0.03 -15.16 -34.65
CA LYS A 493 0.26 -14.08 -33.69
C LYS A 493 -0.97 -14.00 -32.80
N ARG A 494 -0.79 -14.24 -31.49
CA ARG A 494 -1.90 -14.20 -30.53
C ARG A 494 -2.58 -12.83 -30.62
N PRO A 495 -3.92 -12.76 -30.59
CA PRO A 495 -4.61 -11.48 -30.59
C PRO A 495 -4.11 -10.67 -29.39
N ILE A 496 -3.67 -9.44 -29.68
CA ILE A 496 -3.20 -8.50 -28.65
C ILE A 496 -4.42 -8.23 -27.77
N LYS A 497 -4.37 -8.69 -26.52
CA LYS A 497 -5.36 -8.31 -25.52
C LYS A 497 -5.18 -6.82 -25.27
N THR A 498 -6.27 -6.06 -25.23
CA THR A 498 -6.22 -4.69 -24.72
C THR A 498 -6.00 -4.81 -23.22
N ILE A 499 -4.80 -4.48 -22.77
CA ILE A 499 -4.38 -4.55 -21.37
C ILE A 499 -4.55 -3.15 -20.77
N GLY A 500 -5.06 -3.04 -19.55
CA GLY A 500 -5.23 -1.73 -18.89
C GLY A 500 -3.89 -1.09 -18.46
N PRO A 501 -3.84 0.23 -18.14
CA PRO A 501 -2.60 0.90 -17.75
C PRO A 501 -1.87 0.25 -16.57
N THR A 502 -2.64 -0.18 -15.57
CA THR A 502 -2.14 -0.89 -14.38
C THR A 502 -1.63 -2.29 -14.72
N GLU A 503 -2.33 -3.03 -15.58
CA GLU A 503 -1.95 -4.38 -15.98
C GLU A 503 -0.70 -4.36 -16.87
N GLU A 504 -0.57 -3.36 -17.76
CA GLU A 504 0.63 -3.15 -18.58
C GLU A 504 1.88 -2.91 -17.72
N LEU A 505 1.75 -2.15 -16.62
CA LEU A 505 2.85 -1.98 -15.66
C LEU A 505 3.15 -3.28 -14.90
N ALA A 506 2.12 -4.05 -14.55
CA ALA A 506 2.29 -5.31 -13.83
C ALA A 506 2.95 -6.41 -14.69
N GLU A 507 2.67 -6.45 -16.00
CA GLU A 507 3.18 -7.45 -16.93
C GLU A 507 4.49 -7.04 -17.62
N LEU A 508 5.05 -5.87 -17.27
CA LEU A 508 6.26 -5.34 -17.92
C LEU A 508 7.45 -6.32 -17.78
N SER A 509 7.95 -6.78 -18.92
CA SER A 509 9.15 -7.63 -19.03
C SER A 509 10.43 -6.80 -19.14
N VAL A 510 11.60 -7.45 -19.00
CA VAL A 510 12.91 -6.78 -19.14
C VAL A 510 13.14 -6.31 -20.57
N GLU A 511 12.67 -7.09 -21.56
CA GLU A 511 12.72 -6.72 -22.96
C GLU A 511 11.81 -5.53 -23.28
N ASP A 512 10.61 -5.49 -22.70
CA ASP A 512 9.69 -4.37 -22.88
C ASP A 512 10.25 -3.10 -22.22
N TYR A 513 10.82 -3.22 -21.03
CA TYR A 513 11.52 -2.12 -20.36
C TYR A 513 12.64 -1.53 -21.23
N ARG A 514 13.47 -2.37 -21.86
CA ARG A 514 14.51 -1.96 -22.81
C ARG A 514 13.96 -1.34 -24.11
N ARG A 515 12.69 -1.57 -24.43
CA ARG A 515 12.01 -0.98 -25.59
C ARG A 515 11.32 0.34 -25.26
N LEU A 516 11.04 0.61 -23.98
CA LEU A 516 10.42 1.86 -23.57
C LEU A 516 11.29 3.06 -23.91
N GLY A 517 12.59 3.02 -23.59
CA GLY A 517 13.55 4.10 -23.85
C GLY A 517 14.81 3.60 -24.56
N LYS A 518 15.61 4.53 -25.10
CA LYS A 518 16.95 4.19 -25.63
C LYS A 518 17.94 3.98 -24.49
N THR A 519 17.74 4.69 -23.38
CA THR A 519 18.50 4.55 -22.14
C THR A 519 17.58 4.10 -21.00
N ALA A 520 18.17 3.62 -19.90
CA ALA A 520 17.40 3.18 -18.73
C ALA A 520 16.68 4.36 -18.04
N GLU A 521 17.28 5.54 -18.09
CA GLU A 521 16.72 6.78 -17.56
C GLU A 521 15.47 7.20 -18.35
N GLU A 522 15.54 7.19 -19.70
CA GLU A 522 14.38 7.46 -20.55
C GLU A 522 13.24 6.44 -20.34
N ALA A 523 13.59 5.16 -20.10
CA ALA A 523 12.58 4.13 -19.81
C ALA A 523 11.86 4.42 -18.48
N ASN A 524 12.60 4.88 -17.46
CA ASN A 524 12.03 5.26 -16.17
C ASN A 524 11.19 6.53 -16.24
N GLU A 525 11.62 7.53 -17.02
CA GLU A 525 10.82 8.73 -17.27
C GLU A 525 9.45 8.36 -17.84
N LYS A 526 9.38 7.44 -18.81
CA LYS A 526 8.10 6.96 -19.34
C LYS A 526 7.23 6.22 -18.33
N ILE A 527 7.85 5.50 -17.39
CA ILE A 527 7.10 4.84 -16.31
C ILE A 527 6.54 5.89 -15.36
N ILE A 528 7.32 6.93 -15.02
CA ILE A 528 6.87 8.05 -14.18
C ILE A 528 5.73 8.81 -14.87
N GLU A 529 5.90 9.19 -16.13
CA GLU A 529 4.87 9.86 -16.93
C GLU A 529 3.56 9.06 -16.94
N LYS A 530 3.65 7.73 -17.04
CA LYS A 530 2.47 6.86 -16.98
C LYS A 530 1.81 6.86 -15.60
N LEU A 531 2.59 6.86 -14.52
CA LEU A 531 2.06 6.95 -13.16
C LEU A 531 1.43 8.32 -12.88
N ASP A 532 2.03 9.40 -13.38
CA ASP A 532 1.52 10.77 -13.28
C ASP A 532 0.20 10.90 -14.06
N LEU A 533 0.11 10.35 -15.26
CA LEU A 533 -1.15 10.30 -16.03
C LEU A 533 -2.25 9.54 -15.27
N MET A 534 -1.90 8.45 -14.57
CA MET A 534 -2.85 7.73 -13.72
C MET A 534 -3.25 8.56 -12.48
N GLU A 535 -2.37 9.43 -11.98
CA GLU A 535 -2.69 10.33 -10.87
C GLU A 535 -3.67 11.43 -11.28
N GLU A 536 -3.53 11.95 -12.51
CA GLU A 536 -4.48 12.93 -13.07
C GLU A 536 -5.92 12.39 -13.07
N ASP A 537 -6.10 11.09 -13.32
CA ASP A 537 -7.40 10.42 -13.19
C ASP A 537 -7.81 10.22 -11.72
N SER A 538 -6.91 9.68 -10.89
CA SER A 538 -7.14 9.49 -9.46
C SER A 538 -5.87 9.12 -8.71
N TYR A 539 -5.69 9.67 -7.50
CA TYR A 539 -4.64 9.24 -6.58
C TYR A 539 -4.67 7.73 -6.26
N LEU A 540 -5.87 7.13 -6.17
CA LEU A 540 -6.00 5.68 -5.96
C LEU A 540 -5.48 4.86 -7.16
N LEU A 541 -5.60 5.42 -8.36
CA LEU A 541 -5.12 4.80 -9.58
C LEU A 541 -3.59 4.88 -9.64
N ARG A 542 -2.97 6.03 -9.30
CA ARG A 542 -1.51 6.14 -9.10
C ARG A 542 -1.00 5.09 -8.11
N ALA A 543 -1.63 4.99 -6.93
CA ALA A 543 -1.26 4.00 -5.92
C ALA A 543 -1.38 2.56 -6.43
N SER A 544 -2.40 2.26 -7.24
CA SER A 544 -2.56 0.97 -7.91
C SER A 544 -1.49 0.72 -8.98
N GLY A 545 -1.09 1.76 -9.73
CA GLY A 545 0.03 1.75 -10.67
C GLY A 545 1.37 1.46 -9.99
N ILE A 546 1.66 2.09 -8.85
CA ILE A 546 2.86 1.83 -8.05
C ILE A 546 2.86 0.38 -7.55
N LYS A 547 1.72 -0.13 -7.06
CA LYS A 547 1.58 -1.54 -6.66
C LYS A 547 1.80 -2.50 -7.83
N ALA A 548 1.33 -2.15 -9.02
CA ALA A 548 1.54 -2.94 -10.23
C ALA A 548 3.01 -2.94 -10.66
N TRP A 549 3.66 -1.77 -10.68
CA TRP A 549 5.09 -1.64 -10.92
C TRP A 549 5.90 -2.51 -9.95
N LYS A 550 5.60 -2.47 -8.64
CA LYS A 550 6.32 -3.30 -7.67
C LYS A 550 6.19 -4.81 -7.94
N LYS A 551 5.08 -5.24 -8.54
CA LYS A 551 4.82 -6.64 -8.92
C LYS A 551 5.44 -7.06 -10.24
N CYS A 552 5.94 -6.13 -11.06
CA CYS A 552 6.45 -6.43 -12.40
C CYS A 552 7.73 -7.27 -12.36
N ALA A 553 8.03 -7.94 -13.48
CA ALA A 553 9.20 -8.82 -13.57
C ALA A 553 10.52 -8.05 -13.42
N VAL A 554 10.56 -6.81 -13.91
CA VAL A 554 11.73 -5.92 -13.84
C VAL A 554 12.07 -5.56 -12.39
N ASN A 555 11.09 -5.08 -11.62
CA ASN A 555 11.32 -4.71 -10.21
C ASN A 555 11.63 -5.94 -9.33
N LYS A 556 10.98 -7.07 -9.58
CA LYS A 556 11.32 -8.33 -8.92
C LYS A 556 12.77 -8.76 -9.19
N LEU A 557 13.23 -8.60 -10.42
CA LEU A 557 14.61 -8.91 -10.79
C LEU A 557 15.61 -7.95 -10.12
N TYR A 558 15.26 -6.66 -10.00
CA TYR A 558 16.01 -5.68 -9.22
C TYR A 558 16.17 -6.12 -7.75
N LEU A 559 15.07 -6.42 -7.06
CA LEU A 559 15.10 -6.89 -5.67
C LEU A 559 15.89 -8.19 -5.50
N GLU A 560 15.76 -9.12 -6.45
CA GLU A 560 16.45 -10.41 -6.43
C GLU A 560 17.95 -10.29 -6.75
N ILE A 561 18.37 -9.30 -7.54
CA ILE A 561 19.79 -8.95 -7.71
C ILE A 561 20.33 -8.33 -6.42
N GLY A 562 19.60 -7.40 -5.80
CA GLY A 562 20.00 -6.76 -4.56
C GLY A 562 20.13 -7.74 -3.39
N ARG A 563 19.16 -8.65 -3.24
CA ARG A 563 19.22 -9.74 -2.26
C ARG A 563 20.46 -10.60 -2.42
N GLN A 564 20.77 -11.03 -3.65
CA GLN A 564 21.95 -11.86 -3.90
C GLN A 564 23.28 -11.13 -3.66
N SER A 565 23.31 -9.82 -3.90
CA SER A 565 24.46 -8.97 -3.58
C SER A 565 24.73 -8.93 -2.08
N MET A 566 23.69 -8.73 -1.27
CA MET A 566 23.77 -8.73 0.20
C MET A 566 24.04 -10.12 0.78
N GLU A 567 23.47 -11.19 0.22
CA GLU A 567 23.68 -12.56 0.73
C GLU A 567 25.09 -13.08 0.47
N GLN A 568 25.73 -12.64 -0.62
CA GLN A 568 27.06 -13.09 -1.01
C GLN A 568 28.16 -12.10 -0.60
N ASP A 569 27.81 -10.96 0.01
CA ASP A 569 28.71 -9.83 0.27
C ASP A 569 29.54 -9.44 -0.96
N LYS A 570 28.88 -9.40 -2.13
CA LYS A 570 29.51 -9.09 -3.43
C LYS A 570 28.86 -7.87 -4.07
N PRO A 571 29.62 -7.04 -4.81
CA PRO A 571 29.04 -5.91 -5.51
C PRO A 571 28.06 -6.40 -6.59
N VAL A 572 26.99 -5.62 -6.81
CA VAL A 572 25.92 -5.92 -7.79
C VAL A 572 26.48 -6.26 -9.17
N LEU A 573 27.54 -5.56 -9.60
CA LEU A 573 28.21 -5.78 -10.88
C LEU A 573 28.69 -7.22 -11.07
N ASP A 574 29.26 -7.84 -10.03
CA ASP A 574 29.77 -9.20 -10.10
C ASP A 574 28.63 -10.22 -10.16
N ILE A 575 27.53 -9.93 -9.44
CA ILE A 575 26.30 -10.73 -9.47
C ILE A 575 25.67 -10.69 -10.87
N VAL A 576 25.58 -9.51 -11.48
CA VAL A 576 25.06 -9.32 -12.84
C VAL A 576 25.92 -10.08 -13.86
N ARG A 577 27.25 -9.96 -13.78
CA ARG A 577 28.16 -10.69 -14.68
C ARG A 577 27.99 -12.20 -14.55
N LYS A 578 27.91 -12.72 -13.32
CA LYS A 578 27.68 -14.14 -13.05
C LYS A 578 26.35 -14.62 -13.63
N ARG A 579 25.26 -13.84 -13.49
CA ARG A 579 23.97 -14.16 -14.10
C ARG A 579 24.04 -14.18 -15.63
N GLN A 580 24.74 -13.21 -16.22
CA GLN A 580 24.95 -13.13 -17.66
C GLN A 580 25.72 -14.34 -18.20
N GLU A 581 26.78 -14.77 -17.52
CA GLU A 581 27.55 -15.97 -17.87
C GLU A 581 26.71 -17.25 -17.79
N LEU A 582 25.76 -17.30 -16.85
CA LEU A 582 24.83 -18.41 -16.67
C LEU A 582 23.60 -18.35 -17.60
N GLY A 583 23.47 -17.32 -18.45
CA GLY A 583 22.31 -17.11 -19.31
C GLY A 583 21.01 -16.85 -18.54
N GLN A 584 21.10 -16.40 -17.28
CA GLN A 584 19.95 -16.02 -16.48
C GLN A 584 19.48 -14.59 -16.83
N PRO A 585 18.19 -14.26 -16.62
CA PRO A 585 17.71 -12.88 -16.74
C PRO A 585 18.56 -11.94 -15.87
N TYR A 586 18.97 -10.81 -16.44
CA TYR A 586 19.83 -9.84 -15.75
C TYR A 586 19.43 -8.41 -16.12
N LEU A 587 19.72 -7.49 -15.20
CA LEU A 587 19.67 -6.05 -15.42
C LEU A 587 21.11 -5.54 -15.57
N SER A 588 21.34 -4.65 -16.53
CA SER A 588 22.63 -3.96 -16.66
C SER A 588 22.86 -3.04 -15.46
N GLN A 589 24.10 -2.59 -15.26
CA GLN A 589 24.40 -1.67 -14.15
C GLN A 589 23.61 -0.37 -14.24
N SER A 590 23.45 0.18 -15.45
CA SER A 590 22.67 1.41 -15.66
C SER A 590 21.19 1.16 -15.41
N GLU A 591 20.63 0.03 -15.86
CA GLU A 591 19.24 -0.37 -15.59
C GLU A 591 18.99 -0.51 -14.09
N PHE A 592 19.88 -1.19 -13.38
CA PHE A 592 19.77 -1.40 -11.94
C PHE A 592 19.80 -0.09 -11.15
N SER A 593 20.75 0.81 -11.47
CA SER A 593 20.85 2.13 -10.82
C SER A 593 19.63 2.98 -11.12
N ALA A 594 19.18 3.01 -12.38
CA ALA A 594 18.02 3.80 -12.76
C ALA A 594 16.77 3.31 -12.01
N ILE A 595 16.54 2.00 -11.93
CA ILE A 595 15.39 1.43 -11.20
C ILE A 595 15.43 1.79 -9.71
N ALA A 596 16.62 1.83 -9.09
CA ALA A 596 16.76 2.29 -7.71
C ALA A 596 16.32 3.76 -7.57
N ASP A 597 16.79 4.64 -8.46
CA ASP A 597 16.40 6.05 -8.48
C ASP A 597 14.89 6.24 -8.74
N LEU A 598 14.28 5.38 -9.57
CA LEU A 598 12.85 5.37 -9.80
C LEU A 598 12.09 4.98 -8.53
N ASN A 599 12.48 3.87 -7.88
CA ASN A 599 11.84 3.39 -6.66
C ASN A 599 11.88 4.45 -5.54
N LYS A 600 12.99 5.18 -5.43
CA LYS A 600 13.14 6.32 -4.52
C LYS A 600 12.18 7.47 -4.81
N LYS A 601 11.92 7.76 -6.08
CA LYS A 601 11.01 8.85 -6.49
C LYS A 601 9.54 8.51 -6.25
N ILE A 602 9.17 7.24 -6.34
CA ILE A 602 7.78 6.79 -6.18
C ILE A 602 7.45 6.32 -4.76
N SER A 603 8.45 6.15 -3.88
CA SER A 603 8.23 5.96 -2.45
C SER A 603 7.82 7.28 -1.80
N PHE A 604 6.52 7.43 -1.53
CA PHE A 604 5.93 8.54 -0.78
C PHE A 604 5.59 8.13 0.65
#